data_AF-A0A7C2RDS6-F1
#
_entry.id   AF-A0A7C2RDS6-F1
#
_cell.length_a   1.000
_cell.length_b   1.000
_cell.length_c   1.000
_cell.angle_alpha   90.00
_cell.angle_beta   90.00
_cell.angle_gamma   90.00
#
_symmetry.space_group_name_H-M   'P 1'
#
loop_
_entity.id
_entity.type
_entity.pdbx_description
1 polymer ?
#
loop_
_entity_poly.entity_id
_entity_poly.type
_entity_poly.pdbx_seq_one_letter_code
_entity_poly.pdbx_strand_id
1 'polypeptide(L)'
;MLQSHGQKVRLGPTLVLIKDATKRLVRKRAKHYDQRVKEARLKIWRVMDCICGKRLAAMLPELVPILQRHGQMKVDAETRDKLCQISAATIDRLLSAEKKKWALKGRSHTKPGTLLKQQIAIRTVSEWKDQPPGLVQIDLVAHEGGDAHGDFLQTLDVTDVGTAWTETQAVRNKAQKWVVEALEAIRRRFPFPWIGVHSDNGNEFINAHLVRFCHHHQIAFTRTRPYRRNDNCYVEQNNYSVVRRAVG
;
A
#
# COMPACT_ATOMS: atom_id res chain seq x y z
N MET A 1 29.63 36.75 -4.02
CA MET A 1 29.64 37.00 -5.48
C MET A 1 30.52 35.96 -6.16
N LEU A 2 30.05 35.38 -7.27
CA LEU A 2 30.70 34.29 -8.01
C LEU A 2 31.98 34.78 -8.72
N GLN A 3 33.13 34.75 -8.04
CA GLN A 3 34.42 35.32 -8.48
C GLN A 3 35.00 34.77 -9.80
N SER A 4 34.33 33.82 -10.47
CA SER A 4 34.86 33.21 -11.70
C SER A 4 33.82 32.91 -12.79
N HIS A 5 32.60 33.44 -12.65
CA HIS A 5 31.59 33.33 -13.70
C HIS A 5 31.98 34.25 -14.88
N GLY A 6 32.01 33.71 -16.11
CA GLY A 6 32.39 34.45 -17.31
C GLY A 6 33.89 34.47 -17.62
N GLN A 7 34.73 33.79 -16.83
CA GLN A 7 36.17 33.70 -17.10
C GLN A 7 36.42 32.94 -18.40
N LYS A 8 37.14 33.56 -19.34
CA LYS A 8 37.43 32.99 -20.67
C LYS A 8 38.85 32.42 -20.70
N VAL A 9 39.00 31.17 -21.12
CA VAL A 9 40.29 30.50 -21.33
C VAL A 9 40.38 30.11 -22.80
N ARG A 10 41.38 30.63 -23.51
CA ARG A 10 41.58 30.37 -24.95
C ARG A 10 42.47 29.13 -25.10
N LEU A 11 41.98 28.11 -25.80
CA LEU A 11 42.70 26.84 -26.01
C LEU A 11 43.25 26.70 -27.45
N GLY A 12 43.15 27.76 -28.26
CA GLY A 12 43.64 27.80 -29.64
C GLY A 12 43.09 29.02 -30.39
N PRO A 13 43.40 29.17 -31.70
CA PRO A 13 42.97 30.33 -32.48
C PRO A 13 41.44 30.45 -32.60
N THR A 14 40.72 29.33 -32.54
CA THR A 14 39.26 29.26 -32.75
C THR A 14 38.44 28.83 -31.52
N LEU A 15 39.08 28.39 -30.43
CA LEU A 15 38.36 27.83 -29.28
C LEU A 15 38.56 28.66 -28.00
N VAL A 16 37.45 29.12 -27.41
CA VAL A 16 37.40 29.82 -26.13
C VAL A 16 36.45 29.07 -25.19
N LEU A 17 36.96 28.59 -24.06
CA LEU A 17 36.15 28.07 -22.97
C LEU A 17 35.68 29.21 -22.09
N ILE A 18 34.38 29.26 -21.79
CA ILE A 18 33.79 30.25 -20.87
C ILE A 18 33.32 29.52 -19.61
N LYS A 19 33.85 29.91 -18.46
CA LYS A 19 33.50 29.30 -17.18
C LYS A 19 32.11 29.74 -16.74
N ASP A 20 31.14 28.84 -16.85
CA ASP A 20 29.77 29.04 -16.42
C ASP A 20 29.54 28.44 -15.03
N ALA A 21 29.67 29.27 -14.00
CA ALA A 21 29.45 28.87 -12.61
C ALA A 21 27.99 28.49 -12.27
N THR A 22 27.03 28.66 -13.19
CA THR A 22 25.65 28.17 -13.04
C THR A 22 25.48 26.72 -13.51
N LYS A 23 26.39 26.23 -14.35
CA LYS A 23 26.35 24.85 -14.86
C LYS A 23 27.08 23.89 -13.92
N ARG A 24 26.31 23.15 -13.14
CA ARG A 24 26.83 22.06 -12.31
C ARG A 24 27.21 20.86 -13.21
N LEU A 25 28.49 20.48 -13.21
CA LEU A 25 28.95 19.24 -13.84
C LEU A 25 28.35 18.02 -13.12
N VAL A 26 27.34 17.41 -13.74
CA VAL A 26 26.76 16.15 -13.26
C VAL A 26 27.68 15.02 -13.73
N ARG A 27 28.51 14.48 -12.82
CA ARG A 27 29.28 13.26 -13.08
C ARG A 27 28.31 12.10 -13.39
N LYS A 28 28.29 11.63 -14.64
CA LYS A 28 27.59 10.39 -15.03
C LYS A 28 28.35 9.18 -14.49
N ARG A 29 28.15 8.84 -13.21
CA ARG A 29 28.64 7.57 -12.66
C ARG A 29 27.84 6.42 -13.27
N ALA A 30 28.54 5.33 -13.63
CA ALA A 30 27.89 4.08 -14.03
C ALA A 30 26.97 3.61 -12.89
N LYS A 31 25.72 3.27 -13.22
CA LYS A 31 24.75 2.81 -12.22
C LYS A 31 24.99 1.33 -11.96
N HIS A 32 25.21 0.94 -10.70
CA HIS A 32 25.36 -0.46 -10.31
C HIS A 32 24.15 -1.31 -10.73
N TYR A 33 22.94 -0.78 -10.54
CA TYR A 33 21.70 -1.30 -11.11
C TYR A 33 21.42 -0.57 -12.44
N ASP A 34 21.94 -1.15 -13.50
CA ASP A 34 21.83 -0.67 -14.87
C ASP A 34 20.41 -0.89 -15.45
N GLN A 35 20.27 -0.71 -16.76
CA GLN A 35 18.99 -0.85 -17.43
C GLN A 35 18.49 -2.30 -17.46
N ARG A 36 19.39 -3.28 -17.63
CA ARG A 36 19.07 -4.71 -17.69
C ARG A 36 18.46 -5.18 -16.37
N VAL A 37 19.07 -4.81 -15.24
CA VAL A 37 18.53 -5.15 -13.91
C VAL A 37 17.17 -4.48 -13.67
N LYS A 38 16.96 -3.26 -14.18
CA LYS A 38 15.66 -2.59 -14.04
C LYS A 38 14.55 -3.26 -14.81
N GLU A 39 14.79 -3.65 -16.06
CA GLU A 39 13.80 -4.31 -16.91
C GLU A 39 13.44 -5.69 -16.37
N ALA A 40 14.46 -6.49 -15.99
CA ALA A 40 14.25 -7.78 -15.37
C ALA A 40 13.46 -7.67 -14.07
N ARG A 41 13.85 -6.76 -13.16
CA ARG A 41 13.09 -6.49 -11.92
C ARG A 41 11.66 -6.08 -12.21
N LEU A 42 11.44 -5.18 -13.16
CA LEU A 42 10.10 -4.70 -13.52
C LEU A 42 9.22 -5.84 -14.02
N LYS A 43 9.78 -6.74 -14.85
CA LYS A 43 9.08 -7.94 -15.30
C LYS A 43 8.70 -8.85 -14.14
N ILE A 44 9.64 -9.18 -13.26
CA ILE A 44 9.37 -10.03 -12.07
C ILE A 44 8.31 -9.38 -11.18
N TRP A 45 8.42 -8.08 -10.93
CA TRP A 45 7.45 -7.35 -10.12
C TRP A 45 6.03 -7.43 -10.71
N ARG A 46 5.88 -7.34 -12.03
CA ARG A 46 4.59 -7.52 -12.71
C ARG A 46 4.09 -8.96 -12.65
N VAL A 47 4.97 -9.95 -12.81
CA VAL A 47 4.61 -11.38 -12.68
C VAL A 47 4.12 -11.71 -11.27
N MET A 48 4.76 -11.11 -10.27
CA MET A 48 4.37 -11.22 -8.87
C MET A 48 3.23 -10.27 -8.49
N ASP A 49 2.52 -9.76 -9.48
CA ASP A 49 1.37 -8.88 -9.32
C ASP A 49 1.60 -7.71 -8.36
N CYS A 50 2.69 -7.00 -8.64
CA CYS A 50 3.01 -5.72 -8.05
C CYS A 50 3.27 -5.71 -6.53
N ILE A 51 3.64 -6.86 -5.92
CA ILE A 51 3.96 -6.95 -4.47
C ILE A 51 4.99 -5.92 -3.99
N CYS A 52 4.95 -5.62 -2.69
CA CYS A 52 5.86 -4.66 -2.05
C CYS A 52 7.33 -5.11 -2.11
N GLY A 53 8.27 -4.15 -2.05
CA GLY A 53 9.69 -4.44 -2.20
C GLY A 53 10.26 -5.41 -1.17
N LYS A 54 9.70 -5.44 0.05
CA LYS A 54 10.09 -6.41 1.11
C LYS A 54 9.79 -7.85 0.70
N ARG A 55 8.56 -8.13 0.24
CA ARG A 55 8.16 -9.47 -0.23
C ARG A 55 8.92 -9.84 -1.51
N LEU A 56 9.05 -8.89 -2.44
CA LEU A 56 9.78 -9.13 -3.68
C LEU A 56 11.25 -9.49 -3.41
N ALA A 57 11.93 -8.75 -2.53
CA ALA A 57 13.32 -9.04 -2.16
C ALA A 57 13.50 -10.48 -1.62
N ALA A 58 12.59 -10.92 -0.74
CA ALA A 58 12.63 -12.25 -0.16
C ALA A 58 12.43 -13.37 -1.20
N MET A 59 11.61 -13.13 -2.23
CA MET A 59 11.27 -14.14 -3.24
C MET A 59 12.21 -14.15 -4.45
N LEU A 60 12.97 -13.07 -4.70
CA LEU A 60 13.86 -12.95 -5.87
C LEU A 60 14.86 -14.12 -6.01
N PRO A 61 15.53 -14.60 -4.95
CA PRO A 61 16.47 -15.72 -5.05
C PRO A 61 15.83 -17.02 -5.58
N GLU A 62 14.55 -17.24 -5.31
CA GLU A 62 13.80 -18.42 -5.75
C GLU A 62 13.16 -18.22 -7.12
N LEU A 63 12.54 -17.05 -7.34
CA LEU A 63 11.80 -16.75 -8.57
C LEU A 63 12.68 -16.60 -9.80
N VAL A 64 13.86 -15.99 -9.67
CA VAL A 64 14.74 -15.76 -10.84
C VAL A 64 15.15 -17.08 -11.51
N PRO A 65 15.65 -18.10 -10.78
CA PRO A 65 15.92 -19.42 -11.35
C PRO A 65 14.71 -20.09 -12.00
N ILE A 66 13.52 -20.01 -11.37
CA ILE A 66 12.28 -20.60 -11.90
C ILE A 66 11.92 -19.96 -13.24
N LEU A 67 11.93 -18.62 -13.30
CA LEU A 67 11.59 -17.89 -14.52
C LEU A 67 12.60 -18.14 -15.65
N GLN A 68 13.89 -18.34 -15.33
CA GLN A 68 14.88 -18.76 -16.33
C GLN A 68 14.62 -20.18 -16.83
N ARG A 69 14.36 -21.13 -15.93
CA ARG A 69 14.09 -22.54 -16.26
C ARG A 69 12.91 -22.68 -17.23
N HIS A 70 11.85 -21.90 -17.03
CA HIS A 70 10.66 -21.92 -17.88
C HIS A 70 10.78 -21.01 -19.12
N GLY A 71 11.96 -20.48 -19.43
CA GLY A 71 12.17 -19.60 -20.59
C GLY A 71 11.45 -18.25 -20.51
N GLN A 72 10.86 -17.91 -19.35
CA GLN A 72 10.14 -16.67 -19.11
C GLN A 72 11.09 -15.48 -18.93
N MET A 73 12.39 -15.70 -18.74
CA MET A 73 13.36 -14.63 -18.61
C MET A 73 14.75 -15.07 -19.08
N LYS A 74 15.45 -14.17 -19.78
CA LYS A 74 16.87 -14.32 -20.13
C LYS A 74 17.66 -13.23 -19.41
N VAL A 75 18.44 -13.63 -18.41
CA VAL A 75 19.37 -12.75 -17.67
C VAL A 75 20.73 -13.41 -17.64
N ASP A 76 21.80 -12.62 -17.76
CA ASP A 76 23.17 -13.10 -17.55
C ASP A 76 23.44 -13.29 -16.04
N ALA A 77 24.56 -13.94 -15.73
CA ALA A 77 24.96 -14.23 -14.36
C ALA A 77 25.10 -12.96 -13.52
N GLU A 78 25.68 -11.89 -14.08
CA GLU A 78 25.88 -10.62 -13.37
C GLU A 78 24.55 -9.95 -12.99
N THR A 79 23.59 -9.92 -13.92
CA THR A 79 22.24 -9.37 -13.71
C THR A 79 21.48 -10.20 -12.69
N ARG A 80 21.58 -11.53 -12.76
CA ARG A 80 20.97 -12.44 -11.78
C ARG A 80 21.50 -12.17 -10.37
N ASP A 81 22.81 -12.09 -10.21
CA ASP A 81 23.42 -11.90 -8.90
C ASP A 81 23.04 -10.53 -8.31
N LYS A 82 23.02 -9.48 -9.15
CA LYS A 82 22.51 -8.15 -8.77
C LYS A 82 21.03 -8.19 -8.36
N LEU A 83 20.18 -8.96 -9.04
CA LEU A 83 18.78 -9.12 -8.68
C LEU A 83 18.61 -9.86 -7.35
N CYS A 84 19.42 -10.87 -7.05
CA CYS A 84 19.33 -11.62 -5.80
C CYS A 84 19.88 -10.84 -4.59
N GLN A 85 20.78 -9.87 -4.81
CA GLN A 85 21.40 -9.06 -3.75
C GLN A 85 20.70 -7.71 -3.51
N ILE A 86 19.75 -7.33 -4.36
CA ILE A 86 19.10 -6.02 -4.25
C ILE A 86 18.26 -5.92 -2.98
N SER A 87 18.46 -4.85 -2.21
CA SER A 87 17.69 -4.63 -0.99
C SER A 87 16.25 -4.19 -1.28
N ALA A 88 15.34 -4.52 -0.36
CA ALA A 88 13.93 -4.10 -0.40
C ALA A 88 13.76 -2.58 -0.61
N ALA A 89 14.53 -1.77 0.13
CA ALA A 89 14.50 -0.31 -0.01
C ALA A 89 14.94 0.15 -1.41
N THR A 90 15.91 -0.53 -2.01
CA THR A 90 16.36 -0.22 -3.37
C THR A 90 15.32 -0.61 -4.42
N ILE A 91 14.67 -1.77 -4.25
CA ILE A 91 13.55 -2.19 -5.09
C ILE A 91 12.46 -1.11 -5.10
N ASP A 92 11.99 -0.69 -3.92
CA ASP A 92 10.92 0.30 -3.81
C ASP A 92 11.32 1.65 -4.42
N ARG A 93 12.56 2.11 -4.18
CA ARG A 93 13.09 3.33 -4.78
C ARG A 93 13.11 3.24 -6.31
N LEU A 94 13.55 2.12 -6.87
CA LEU A 94 13.65 1.94 -8.32
C LEU A 94 12.29 1.70 -8.99
N LEU A 95 11.30 1.17 -8.28
CA LEU A 95 9.93 1.00 -8.77
C LEU A 95 9.06 2.24 -8.55
N SER A 96 9.51 3.21 -7.76
CA SER A 96 8.71 4.40 -7.38
C SER A 96 8.10 5.15 -8.58
N ALA A 97 8.85 5.35 -9.66
CA ALA A 97 8.37 6.03 -10.87
C ALA A 97 7.29 5.20 -11.59
N GLU A 98 7.42 3.87 -11.59
CA GLU A 98 6.42 2.99 -12.18
C GLU A 98 5.17 2.96 -11.31
N LYS A 99 5.30 2.75 -9.99
CA LYS A 99 4.19 2.78 -9.03
C LYS A 99 3.36 4.06 -9.12
N LYS A 100 4.01 5.21 -9.35
CA LYS A 100 3.33 6.50 -9.53
C LYS A 100 2.41 6.56 -10.75
N LYS A 101 2.68 5.81 -11.83
CA LYS A 101 1.81 5.80 -13.02
C LYS A 101 0.45 5.13 -12.74
N TRP A 102 0.41 4.25 -11.74
CA TRP A 102 -0.76 3.45 -11.37
C TRP A 102 -1.43 4.00 -10.11
N ALA A 103 -0.90 5.08 -9.53
CA ALA A 103 -1.43 5.66 -8.30
C ALA A 103 -2.69 6.48 -8.60
N LEU A 104 -3.84 5.92 -8.26
CA LEU A 104 -5.09 6.67 -8.14
C LEU A 104 -4.97 7.70 -7.01
N LYS A 105 -5.35 8.96 -7.28
CA LYS A 105 -5.31 10.04 -6.29
C LYS A 105 -6.51 9.91 -5.35
N GLY A 106 -6.34 9.21 -4.23
CA GLY A 106 -7.36 9.18 -3.18
C GLY A 106 -7.49 10.54 -2.48
N ARG A 107 -8.71 11.05 -2.32
CA ARG A 107 -9.03 12.15 -1.42
C ARG A 107 -9.62 11.55 -0.14
N SER A 108 -9.10 11.94 1.01
CA SER A 108 -9.58 11.44 2.31
C SER A 108 -10.83 12.22 2.71
N HIS A 109 -11.94 11.52 2.94
CA HIS A 109 -13.21 12.10 3.36
C HIS A 109 -13.54 11.73 4.80
N THR A 110 -12.97 12.44 5.77
CA THR A 110 -13.51 12.39 7.15
C THR A 110 -13.44 13.75 7.83
N LYS A 111 -14.62 14.30 8.19
CA LYS A 111 -14.76 15.28 9.28
C LYS A 111 -15.42 14.55 10.46
N PRO A 112 -14.87 14.63 11.68
CA PRO A 112 -15.35 13.82 12.79
C PRO A 112 -16.70 14.30 13.33
N GLY A 113 -17.67 13.39 13.45
CA GLY A 113 -18.85 13.55 14.32
C GLY A 113 -18.57 13.09 15.76
N THR A 114 -19.32 13.63 16.72
CA THR A 114 -19.16 13.47 18.18
C THR A 114 -20.34 12.73 18.86
N LEU A 115 -20.12 12.33 20.11
CA LEU A 115 -20.92 11.51 21.06
C LEU A 115 -20.63 9.99 21.07
N LEU A 116 -20.96 9.23 20.02
CA LEU A 116 -20.77 7.75 20.02
C LEU A 116 -19.30 7.29 20.19
N LYS A 117 -18.33 8.12 19.79
CA LYS A 117 -16.89 7.81 19.91
C LYS A 117 -16.43 7.55 21.33
N GLN A 118 -17.01 8.25 22.31
CA GLN A 118 -16.60 8.12 23.71
C GLN A 118 -17.01 6.78 24.34
N GLN A 119 -17.98 6.09 23.72
CA GLN A 119 -18.53 4.83 24.22
C GLN A 119 -17.84 3.59 23.63
N ILE A 120 -17.01 3.75 22.60
CA ILE A 120 -16.29 2.65 21.94
C ILE A 120 -14.84 2.66 22.42
N ALA A 121 -14.40 1.51 22.95
CA ALA A 121 -13.05 1.35 23.49
C ALA A 121 -11.98 1.59 22.41
N ILE A 122 -10.89 2.24 22.83
CA ILE A 122 -9.74 2.48 21.96
C ILE A 122 -8.78 1.31 22.09
N ARG A 123 -8.28 0.80 20.96
CA ARG A 123 -7.18 -0.18 20.92
C ARG A 123 -5.97 0.39 20.20
N THR A 124 -4.78 0.00 20.63
CA THR A 124 -3.48 0.54 20.23
C THR A 124 -2.62 -0.50 19.51
N VAL A 125 -1.64 -0.03 18.72
CA VAL A 125 -0.74 -0.90 17.95
C VAL A 125 -0.06 -2.00 18.79
N SER A 126 0.32 -1.68 20.03
CA SER A 126 1.00 -2.60 20.95
C SER A 126 0.14 -3.81 21.36
N GLU A 127 -1.17 -3.71 21.21
CA GLU A 127 -2.13 -4.74 21.64
C GLU A 127 -2.48 -5.72 20.52
N TRP A 128 -1.79 -5.67 19.38
CA TRP A 128 -2.00 -6.58 18.24
C TRP A 128 -1.04 -7.77 18.20
N LYS A 129 -0.09 -7.86 19.13
CA LYS A 129 0.84 -8.99 19.16
C LYS A 129 0.11 -10.26 19.62
N ASP A 130 0.40 -11.38 18.96
CA ASP A 130 -0.04 -12.74 19.33
C ASP A 130 -1.56 -12.88 19.56
N GLN A 131 -2.36 -12.20 18.72
CA GLN A 131 -3.81 -12.25 18.83
C GLN A 131 -4.37 -13.58 18.31
N PRO A 132 -5.39 -14.15 18.97
CA PRO A 132 -6.06 -15.33 18.46
C PRO A 132 -6.87 -14.99 17.18
N PRO A 133 -7.19 -16.00 16.36
CA PRO A 133 -8.15 -15.83 15.27
C PRO A 133 -9.51 -15.33 15.77
N GLY A 134 -10.22 -14.57 14.94
CA GLY A 134 -11.53 -13.99 15.22
C GLY A 134 -11.51 -12.51 15.59
N LEU A 135 -10.33 -11.90 15.67
CA LEU A 135 -10.19 -10.46 15.91
C LEU A 135 -9.94 -9.76 14.58
N VAL A 136 -10.96 -9.09 14.06
CA VAL A 136 -10.92 -8.52 12.71
C VAL A 136 -10.76 -7.01 12.70
N GLN A 137 -9.99 -6.51 11.74
CA GLN A 137 -9.96 -5.10 11.33
C GLN A 137 -10.82 -4.91 10.08
N ILE A 138 -11.60 -3.83 10.07
CA ILE A 138 -12.50 -3.51 8.96
C ILE A 138 -12.21 -2.13 8.38
N ASP A 139 -12.36 -2.00 7.06
CA ASP A 139 -12.25 -0.73 6.35
C ASP A 139 -13.13 -0.69 5.09
N LEU A 140 -13.44 0.52 4.60
CA LEU A 140 -14.13 0.74 3.34
C LEU A 140 -13.18 1.35 2.31
N VAL A 141 -13.05 0.68 1.17
CA VAL A 141 -12.33 1.17 0.01
C VAL A 141 -13.31 1.76 -0.99
N ALA A 142 -13.25 3.08 -1.19
CA ALA A 142 -14.10 3.77 -2.14
C ALA A 142 -13.58 3.64 -3.59
N HIS A 143 -14.49 3.38 -4.52
CA HIS A 143 -14.20 3.24 -5.97
C HIS A 143 -14.63 4.47 -6.76
N GLU A 144 -14.48 5.66 -6.17
CA GLU A 144 -14.96 6.93 -6.73
C GLU A 144 -13.97 7.57 -7.73
N GLY A 145 -12.84 6.91 -8.02
CA GLY A 145 -11.86 7.36 -9.02
C GLY A 145 -11.21 8.73 -8.74
N GLY A 146 -11.44 9.31 -7.56
CA GLY A 146 -10.95 10.64 -7.15
C GLY A 146 -11.97 11.77 -7.29
N ASP A 147 -13.20 11.48 -7.76
CA ASP A 147 -14.34 12.40 -7.72
C ASP A 147 -15.36 11.93 -6.69
N ALA A 148 -15.57 12.72 -5.65
CA ALA A 148 -16.48 12.37 -4.56
C ALA A 148 -17.93 12.84 -4.80
N HIS A 149 -18.25 13.31 -6.00
CA HIS A 149 -19.60 13.74 -6.36
C HIS A 149 -20.42 12.57 -6.92
N GLY A 150 -21.23 11.95 -6.06
CA GLY A 150 -22.13 10.87 -6.45
C GLY A 150 -22.26 9.79 -5.38
N ASP A 151 -23.06 8.77 -5.70
CA ASP A 151 -23.13 7.52 -4.95
C ASP A 151 -22.23 6.49 -5.64
N PHE A 152 -21.21 6.03 -4.93
CA PHE A 152 -20.22 5.10 -5.46
C PHE A 152 -20.22 3.79 -4.69
N LEU A 153 -19.98 2.71 -5.44
CA LEU A 153 -19.71 1.40 -4.86
C LEU A 153 -18.46 1.48 -4.00
N GLN A 154 -18.48 0.78 -2.87
CA GLN A 154 -17.32 0.61 -2.01
C GLN A 154 -17.08 -0.87 -1.76
N THR A 155 -15.86 -1.24 -1.41
CA THR A 155 -15.58 -2.58 -0.93
C THR A 155 -15.35 -2.54 0.57
N LEU A 156 -16.11 -3.32 1.30
CA LEU A 156 -15.81 -3.66 2.69
C LEU A 156 -14.70 -4.71 2.71
N ASP A 157 -13.57 -4.36 3.30
CA ASP A 157 -12.45 -5.25 3.57
C ASP A 157 -12.47 -5.66 5.04
N VAL A 158 -12.35 -6.97 5.30
CA VAL A 158 -12.33 -7.54 6.65
C VAL A 158 -11.14 -8.48 6.77
N THR A 159 -10.17 -8.09 7.59
CA THR A 159 -8.92 -8.82 7.80
C THR A 159 -8.82 -9.31 9.24
N ASP A 160 -8.63 -10.62 9.44
CA ASP A 160 -8.26 -11.19 10.74
C ASP A 160 -6.81 -10.89 11.10
N VAL A 161 -6.58 -10.40 12.33
CA VAL A 161 -5.25 -9.98 12.77
C VAL A 161 -4.33 -11.15 13.04
N GLY A 162 -4.82 -12.24 13.64
CA GLY A 162 -4.00 -13.38 14.04
C GLY A 162 -3.51 -14.23 12.87
N THR A 163 -4.34 -14.38 11.83
CA THR A 163 -4.12 -15.27 10.69
C THR A 163 -3.84 -14.53 9.38
N ALA A 164 -4.08 -13.22 9.33
CA ALA A 164 -4.11 -12.43 8.10
C ALA A 164 -5.15 -12.89 7.06
N TRP A 165 -6.12 -13.74 7.44
CA TRP A 165 -7.23 -14.11 6.57
C TRP A 165 -8.06 -12.89 6.19
N THR A 166 -8.44 -12.77 4.93
CA THR A 166 -9.13 -11.58 4.41
C THR A 166 -10.37 -11.99 3.61
N GLU A 167 -11.51 -11.38 3.95
CA GLU A 167 -12.76 -11.47 3.20
C GLU A 167 -13.16 -10.08 2.71
N THR A 168 -13.64 -9.99 1.47
CA THR A 168 -14.10 -8.71 0.91
C THR A 168 -15.54 -8.82 0.42
N GLN A 169 -16.26 -7.71 0.44
CA GLN A 169 -17.61 -7.62 -0.11
C GLN A 169 -17.88 -6.25 -0.71
N ALA A 170 -18.38 -6.23 -1.95
CA ALA A 170 -18.90 -5.02 -2.56
C ALA A 170 -20.16 -4.55 -1.82
N VAL A 171 -20.22 -3.26 -1.51
CA VAL A 171 -21.36 -2.56 -0.91
C VAL A 171 -21.77 -1.39 -1.79
N ARG A 172 -23.09 -1.15 -1.87
CA ARG A 172 -23.66 -0.15 -2.79
C ARG A 172 -23.09 1.26 -2.56
N ASN A 173 -22.94 1.66 -1.30
CA ASN A 173 -22.26 2.88 -0.86
C ASN A 173 -21.92 2.75 0.64
N LYS A 174 -21.34 3.79 1.25
CA LYS A 174 -20.97 3.83 2.68
C LYS A 174 -22.14 3.93 3.67
N ALA A 175 -23.39 3.80 3.22
CA ALA A 175 -24.52 3.84 4.14
C ALA A 175 -24.46 2.65 5.11
N GLN A 176 -24.69 2.94 6.38
CA GLN A 176 -24.46 2.02 7.51
C GLN A 176 -25.25 0.72 7.38
N LYS A 177 -26.45 0.76 6.77
CA LYS A 177 -27.27 -0.41 6.48
C LYS A 177 -26.53 -1.43 5.61
N TRP A 178 -25.89 -0.98 4.53
CA TRP A 178 -25.19 -1.87 3.59
C TRP A 178 -23.92 -2.43 4.20
N VAL A 179 -23.23 -1.63 5.03
CA VAL A 179 -22.05 -2.09 5.77
C VAL A 179 -22.41 -3.23 6.71
N VAL A 180 -23.48 -3.08 7.51
CA VAL A 180 -23.93 -4.15 8.42
C VAL A 180 -24.37 -5.38 7.63
N GLU A 181 -25.19 -5.23 6.60
CA GLU A 181 -25.62 -6.38 5.76
C GLU A 181 -24.43 -7.17 5.18
N ALA A 182 -23.37 -6.46 4.75
CA ALA A 182 -22.14 -7.08 4.28
C ALA A 182 -21.34 -7.75 5.41
N LEU A 183 -21.28 -7.15 6.61
CA LEU A 183 -20.66 -7.77 7.79
C LEU A 183 -21.37 -9.08 8.17
N GLU A 184 -22.70 -9.11 8.16
CA GLU A 184 -23.49 -10.33 8.34
C GLU A 184 -23.11 -11.42 7.34
N ALA A 185 -23.03 -11.04 6.06
CA ALA A 185 -22.70 -11.98 4.99
C ALA A 185 -21.26 -12.49 5.09
N ILE A 186 -20.29 -11.62 5.40
CA ILE A 186 -18.89 -12.00 5.61
C ILE A 186 -18.78 -12.92 6.83
N ARG A 187 -19.41 -12.57 7.95
CA ARG A 187 -19.33 -13.35 9.20
C ARG A 187 -19.79 -14.80 8.99
N ARG A 188 -20.80 -15.04 8.15
CA ARG A 188 -21.32 -16.39 7.86
C ARG A 188 -20.34 -17.28 7.10
N ARG A 189 -19.46 -16.70 6.28
CA ARG A 189 -18.45 -17.43 5.49
C ARG A 189 -17.04 -17.35 6.08
N PHE A 190 -16.84 -16.53 7.11
CA PHE A 190 -15.55 -16.36 7.76
C PHE A 190 -15.14 -17.67 8.45
N PRO A 191 -13.88 -18.12 8.32
CA PRO A 191 -13.45 -19.41 8.85
C PRO A 191 -13.34 -19.46 10.39
N PHE A 192 -13.41 -18.31 11.07
CA PHE A 192 -13.26 -18.18 12.51
C PHE A 192 -14.45 -17.42 13.12
N PRO A 193 -14.94 -17.81 14.31
CA PRO A 193 -15.89 -17.00 15.06
C PRO A 193 -15.30 -15.63 15.39
N TRP A 194 -16.08 -14.58 15.22
CA TRP A 194 -15.61 -13.23 15.55
C TRP A 194 -15.71 -12.99 17.05
N ILE A 195 -14.60 -12.59 17.66
CA ILE A 195 -14.51 -12.21 19.07
C ILE A 195 -14.37 -10.70 19.22
N GLY A 196 -13.91 -10.00 18.16
CA GLY A 196 -13.79 -8.56 18.18
C GLY A 196 -13.73 -7.96 16.77
N VAL A 197 -14.25 -6.74 16.66
CA VAL A 197 -14.19 -5.91 15.47
C VAL A 197 -13.46 -4.62 15.83
N HIS A 198 -12.58 -4.19 14.93
CA HIS A 198 -11.83 -2.95 15.05
C HIS A 198 -11.98 -2.11 13.79
N SER A 199 -12.39 -0.85 13.93
CA SER A 199 -12.56 0.07 12.81
C SER A 199 -11.77 1.37 13.02
N ASP A 200 -11.68 2.16 11.96
CA ASP A 200 -11.26 3.55 12.10
C ASP A 200 -12.37 4.43 12.72
N ASN A 201 -12.19 5.75 12.68
CA ASN A 201 -13.14 6.71 13.25
C ASN A 201 -14.17 7.25 12.24
N GLY A 202 -14.34 6.59 11.09
CA GLY A 202 -15.31 6.92 10.05
C GLY A 202 -16.76 6.80 10.53
N ASN A 203 -17.65 7.62 9.98
CA ASN A 203 -19.07 7.63 10.38
C ASN A 203 -19.83 6.41 9.85
N GLU A 204 -19.29 5.75 8.82
CA GLU A 204 -19.68 4.45 8.29
C GLU A 204 -19.60 3.33 9.34
N PHE A 205 -18.68 3.46 10.31
CA PHE A 205 -18.46 2.46 11.37
C PHE A 205 -18.88 2.97 12.75
N ILE A 206 -18.62 4.23 13.06
CA ILE A 206 -19.01 4.84 14.34
C ILE A 206 -20.49 5.23 14.30
N ASN A 207 -21.37 4.24 14.48
CA ASN A 207 -22.81 4.42 14.48
C ASN A 207 -23.55 3.35 15.29
N ALA A 208 -24.83 3.62 15.58
CA ALA A 208 -25.66 2.73 16.39
C ALA A 208 -25.97 1.38 15.70
N HIS A 209 -25.90 1.29 14.36
CA HIS A 209 -26.13 0.02 13.66
C HIS A 209 -24.99 -0.95 13.93
N LEU A 210 -23.74 -0.51 13.78
CA LEU A 210 -22.58 -1.36 14.05
C LEU A 210 -22.45 -1.71 15.54
N VAL A 211 -22.76 -0.77 16.44
CA VAL A 211 -22.81 -1.05 17.89
C VAL A 211 -23.86 -2.13 18.20
N ARG A 212 -25.06 -2.04 17.62
CA ARG A 212 -26.09 -3.07 17.80
C ARG A 212 -25.71 -4.41 17.20
N PHE A 213 -25.08 -4.42 16.02
CA PHE A 213 -24.53 -5.62 15.40
C PHE A 213 -23.55 -6.32 16.35
N CYS A 214 -22.55 -5.58 16.84
CA CYS A 214 -21.54 -6.12 17.75
C CYS A 214 -22.18 -6.63 19.06
N HIS A 215 -23.11 -5.86 19.64
CA HIS A 215 -23.81 -6.28 20.85
C HIS A 215 -24.66 -7.55 20.63
N HIS A 216 -25.40 -7.63 19.51
CA HIS A 216 -26.25 -8.78 19.18
C HIS A 216 -25.45 -10.07 19.02
N HIS A 217 -24.27 -10.00 18.39
CA HIS A 217 -23.39 -11.15 18.18
C HIS A 217 -22.36 -11.33 19.31
N GLN A 218 -22.43 -10.56 20.39
CA GLN A 218 -21.47 -10.60 21.52
C GLN A 218 -20.01 -10.38 21.10
N ILE A 219 -19.80 -9.49 20.13
CA ILE A 219 -18.49 -9.15 19.56
C ILE A 219 -17.99 -7.86 20.23
N ALA A 220 -16.75 -7.85 20.71
CA ALA A 220 -16.14 -6.64 21.25
C ALA A 220 -15.90 -5.60 20.14
N PHE A 221 -16.39 -4.37 20.29
CA PHE A 221 -16.14 -3.31 19.32
C PHE A 221 -15.08 -2.33 19.83
N THR A 222 -14.03 -2.13 19.04
CA THR A 222 -12.95 -1.19 19.34
C THR A 222 -12.67 -0.27 18.16
N ARG A 223 -11.98 0.86 18.41
CA ARG A 223 -11.61 1.83 17.36
C ARG A 223 -10.19 2.35 17.50
N THR A 224 -9.67 2.91 16.41
CA THR A 224 -8.36 3.59 16.38
C THR A 224 -8.34 4.86 17.22
N ARG A 225 -7.14 5.29 17.65
CA ARG A 225 -6.98 6.62 18.26
C ARG A 225 -7.20 7.72 17.22
N PRO A 226 -7.72 8.89 17.62
CA PRO A 226 -7.77 10.06 16.74
C PRO A 226 -6.39 10.35 16.13
N TYR A 227 -6.35 10.56 14.81
CA TYR A 227 -5.14 10.92 14.05
C TYR A 227 -4.00 9.89 14.04
N ARG A 228 -4.28 8.61 14.37
CA ARG A 228 -3.29 7.53 14.34
C ARG A 228 -3.65 6.46 13.30
N ARG A 229 -3.24 6.68 12.05
CA ARG A 229 -3.45 5.74 10.93
C ARG A 229 -2.91 4.32 11.20
N ASN A 230 -1.76 4.22 11.86
CA ASN A 230 -1.09 2.93 12.10
C ASN A 230 -1.86 1.96 13.01
N ASP A 231 -2.96 2.38 13.67
CA ASP A 231 -3.75 1.51 14.53
C ASP A 231 -4.57 0.47 13.71
N ASN A 232 -4.83 0.74 12.41
CA ASN A 232 -5.57 -0.11 11.45
C ASN A 232 -4.69 -0.83 10.41
N CYS A 233 -3.43 -1.10 10.75
CA CYS A 233 -2.40 -1.46 9.77
C CYS A 233 -2.63 -2.77 8.98
N TYR A 234 -3.36 -3.76 9.52
CA TYR A 234 -3.55 -5.05 8.84
C TYR A 234 -4.53 -4.92 7.68
N VAL A 235 -5.69 -4.30 7.92
CA VAL A 235 -6.67 -4.04 6.85
C VAL A 235 -6.15 -3.00 5.85
N GLU A 236 -5.43 -1.96 6.30
CA GLU A 236 -4.83 -0.98 5.39
C GLU A 236 -3.85 -1.63 4.39
N GLN A 237 -3.10 -2.66 4.81
CA GLN A 237 -2.21 -3.41 3.91
C GLN A 237 -2.99 -4.23 2.88
N ASN A 238 -4.15 -4.77 3.25
CA ASN A 238 -4.97 -5.63 2.40
C ASN A 238 -5.87 -4.87 1.42
N ASN A 239 -6.29 -3.65 1.77
CA ASN A 239 -6.92 -2.73 0.83
C ASN A 239 -6.13 -2.59 -0.49
N TYR A 240 -4.79 -2.50 -0.40
CA TYR A 240 -3.94 -2.43 -1.59
C TYR A 240 -3.71 -3.78 -2.25
N SER A 241 -3.50 -4.84 -1.47
CA SER A 241 -3.05 -6.13 -2.00
C SER A 241 -4.18 -7.05 -2.48
N VAL A 242 -5.39 -6.84 -1.99
CA VAL A 242 -6.61 -7.60 -2.31
C VAL A 242 -7.57 -6.72 -3.10
N VAL A 243 -8.05 -5.62 -2.52
CA VAL A 243 -9.16 -4.83 -3.11
C VAL A 243 -8.71 -4.07 -4.35
N ARG A 244 -7.75 -3.15 -4.22
CA ARG A 244 -7.30 -2.31 -5.35
C ARG A 244 -6.65 -3.12 -6.48
N ARG A 245 -6.06 -4.26 -6.13
CA ARG A 245 -5.57 -5.22 -7.12
C ARG A 245 -6.70 -5.82 -7.96
N ALA A 246 -7.84 -6.12 -7.34
CA ALA A 246 -8.96 -6.76 -8.02
C ALA A 246 -9.83 -5.78 -8.82
N VAL A 247 -10.08 -4.58 -8.29
CA VAL A 247 -11.09 -3.66 -8.85
C VAL A 247 -10.60 -2.23 -9.16
N GLY A 248 -9.33 -1.90 -8.86
CA GLY A 248 -8.70 -0.60 -9.19
C GLY A 248 -8.54 0.35 -8.01
#